data_AF-A0A0U5BQJ9-F1
#
_entry.id   AF-A0A0U5BQJ9-F1
#
_cell.length_a   1.000
_cell.length_b   1.000
_cell.length_c   1.000
_cell.angle_alpha   90.00
_cell.angle_beta   90.00
_cell.angle_gamma   90.00
#
_symmetry.space_group_name_H-M   'P 1'
#
loop_
_entity.id
_entity.type
_entity.pdbx_description
1 polymer ?
#
loop_
_entity_poly.entity_id
_entity_poly.type
_entity_poly.pdbx_seq_one_letter_code
_entity_poly.pdbx_strand_id
1 'polypeptide(L)'
;MTGAERMWLWAQPLLAILAAVAGVAAWVVQALGAYAFLPSVQAVVTGTFVLPGLAVSLGINHLIVMARRPPVLTSGEKILLGVQALLVVVTVLTSLDPAALIGGFLLWPLLIAAAVTACVTMARTTLQMRRGAYAPVVESGVSPAP
;
A
#
# COMPACT_ATOMS: atom_id res chain seq x y z
N MET A 1 -8.82 1.89 -20.42
CA MET A 1 -8.72 2.30 -19.01
C MET A 1 -9.63 3.50 -18.79
N THR A 2 -10.58 3.40 -17.86
CA THR A 2 -11.53 4.48 -17.54
C THR A 2 -10.89 5.54 -16.64
N GLY A 3 -11.50 6.72 -16.52
CA GLY A 3 -11.02 7.77 -15.61
C GLY A 3 -10.96 7.30 -14.14
N ALA A 4 -11.95 6.52 -13.70
CA ALA A 4 -11.98 5.94 -12.36
C ALA A 4 -10.83 4.94 -12.14
N GLU A 5 -10.49 4.11 -13.13
CA GLU A 5 -9.35 3.20 -13.04
C GLU A 5 -8.02 3.94 -12.96
N ARG A 6 -7.88 5.04 -13.70
CA ARG A 6 -6.71 5.90 -13.63
C ARG A 6 -6.57 6.53 -12.23
N MET A 7 -7.67 6.98 -11.63
CA MET A 7 -7.65 7.52 -10.26
C MET A 7 -7.14 6.49 -9.24
N TRP A 8 -7.65 5.26 -9.29
CA TRP A 8 -7.18 4.18 -8.41
C TRP A 8 -5.70 3.86 -8.58
N LEU A 9 -5.21 3.88 -9.82
CA LEU A 9 -3.82 3.62 -10.13
C LEU A 9 -2.87 4.67 -9.53
N TRP A 10 -3.29 5.94 -9.53
CA TRP A 10 -2.52 7.06 -8.99
C TRP A 10 -2.74 7.30 -7.49
N ALA A 11 -3.72 6.65 -6.87
CA ALA A 11 -3.93 6.75 -5.42
C ALA A 11 -2.73 6.21 -4.63
N GLN A 12 -2.11 5.11 -5.08
CA GLN A 12 -0.94 4.51 -4.43
C GLN A 12 0.27 5.46 -4.34
N PRO A 13 0.79 6.02 -5.45
CA PRO A 13 1.93 6.92 -5.39
C PRO A 13 1.60 8.23 -4.65
N LEU A 14 0.36 8.73 -4.75
CA LEU A 14 -0.05 9.92 -4.01
C LEU A 14 -0.03 9.69 -2.50
N LEU A 15 -0.63 8.59 -2.02
CA LEU A 15 -0.58 8.20 -0.61
C LEU A 15 0.85 7.91 -0.15
N ALA A 16 1.69 7.32 -1.02
CA ALA A 16 3.09 7.08 -0.71
C ALA A 16 3.86 8.38 -0.48
N ILE A 17 3.68 9.37 -1.35
CA ILE A 17 4.30 10.70 -1.22
C ILE A 17 3.84 11.38 0.07
N LEU A 18 2.53 11.39 0.35
CA LEU A 18 2.00 11.99 1.58
C LEU A 18 2.59 11.32 2.83
N ALA A 19 2.65 9.99 2.85
CA ALA A 19 3.23 9.24 3.97
C ALA A 19 4.74 9.50 4.12
N ALA A 20 5.48 9.59 3.01
CA ALA A 20 6.90 9.93 3.02
C ALA A 20 7.16 11.34 3.54
N VAL A 21 6.39 12.34 3.06
CA VAL A 21 6.50 13.73 3.52
C VAL A 21 6.19 13.83 5.02
N ALA A 22 5.13 13.18 5.50
CA ALA A 22 4.80 13.14 6.91
C ALA A 22 5.90 12.48 7.75
N GLY A 23 6.52 11.41 7.24
CA GLY A 23 7.63 10.75 7.93
C GLY A 23 8.90 11.60 7.99
N VAL A 24 9.27 12.26 6.89
CA VAL A 24 10.37 13.23 6.86
C VAL A 24 10.11 14.38 7.82
N ALA A 25 8.88 14.92 7.86
CA ALA A 25 8.50 15.96 8.81
C ALA A 25 8.67 15.49 10.25
N ALA A 26 8.28 14.25 10.58
CA ALA A 26 8.47 13.68 11.92
C ALA A 26 9.95 13.54 12.29
N TRP A 27 10.82 13.16 11.35
CA TRP A 27 12.27 13.12 11.58
C TRP A 27 12.86 14.51 11.80
N VAL A 28 12.44 15.50 11.00
CA VAL A 28 12.88 16.89 11.16
C VAL A 28 12.47 17.44 12.52
N VAL A 29 11.22 17.23 12.94
CA VAL A 29 10.71 17.65 14.25
C VAL A 29 11.53 17.03 15.40
N GLN A 30 11.86 15.75 15.31
CA GLN A 30 12.69 15.07 16.31
C GLN A 30 14.13 15.59 16.32
N ALA A 31 14.73 15.81 15.14
CA ALA A 31 16.08 16.35 15.02
C ALA A 31 16.19 17.76 15.62
N LEU A 32 15.10 18.54 15.56
CA LEU A 32 15.00 19.87 16.17
C LEU A 32 14.61 19.84 17.66
N GLY A 33 14.36 18.66 18.25
CA GLY A 33 13.90 18.52 19.63
C GLY A 33 12.48 19.06 19.90
N ALA A 34 11.69 19.31 18.85
CA ALA A 34 10.39 19.98 18.92
C ALA A 34 9.25 18.99 19.22
N TYR A 35 9.38 18.19 20.28
CA TYR A 35 8.41 17.12 20.63
C TYR A 35 7.00 17.61 20.95
N ALA A 36 6.78 18.92 21.12
CA ALA A 36 5.45 19.51 21.21
C ALA A 36 4.55 19.18 20.00
N PHE A 37 5.13 18.91 18.82
CA PHE A 37 4.40 18.48 17.62
C PHE A 37 4.21 16.96 17.50
N LEU A 38 4.79 16.18 18.43
CA LEU A 38 4.67 14.72 18.50
C LEU A 38 4.17 14.35 19.92
N PRO A 39 2.89 14.58 20.21
CA PRO A 39 2.36 14.65 21.57
C PRO A 39 2.34 13.30 22.31
N SER A 40 2.67 12.20 21.64
CA SER A 40 2.61 10.85 22.18
C SER A 40 3.74 9.97 21.62
N VAL A 41 4.08 8.91 22.34
CA VAL A 41 4.95 7.84 21.82
C VAL A 41 4.36 7.26 20.53
N GLN A 42 3.03 7.19 20.45
CA GLN A 42 2.35 6.71 19.26
C GLN A 42 2.61 7.61 18.05
N ALA A 43 2.58 8.94 18.23
CA ALA A 43 2.90 9.90 17.17
C ALA A 43 4.36 9.77 16.71
N VAL A 44 5.29 9.62 17.65
CA VAL A 44 6.71 9.40 17.33
C VAL A 44 6.88 8.13 16.50
N VAL A 45 6.36 6.99 16.96
CA VAL A 45 6.52 5.71 16.24
C VAL A 45 5.81 5.72 14.89
N THR A 46 4.60 6.27 14.84
CA THR A 46 3.80 6.36 13.60
C THR A 46 4.52 7.22 12.56
N GLY A 47 4.99 8.41 12.95
CA GLY A 47 5.72 9.31 12.06
C GLY A 47 7.07 8.73 11.63
N THR A 48 7.83 8.14 12.54
CA THR A 48 9.22 7.73 12.28
C THR A 48 9.32 6.42 11.51
N PHE A 49 8.39 5.48 11.73
CA PHE A 49 8.52 4.12 11.22
C PHE A 49 7.32 3.70 10.37
N VAL A 50 6.10 3.93 10.85
CA VAL A 50 4.89 3.41 10.19
C VAL A 50 4.63 4.12 8.86
N LEU A 51 4.65 5.45 8.84
CA LEU A 51 4.40 6.23 7.61
C LEU A 51 5.52 6.04 6.56
N PRO A 52 6.82 6.07 6.90
CA PRO A 52 7.88 5.71 5.95
C PRO A 52 7.74 4.28 5.42
N GLY A 53 7.49 3.30 6.29
CA GLY A 53 7.30 1.90 5.88
C GLY A 53 6.10 1.73 4.94
N LEU A 54 5.00 2.44 5.22
CA LEU A 54 3.83 2.51 4.35
C LEU A 54 4.18 3.10 2.99
N ALA A 55 4.93 4.21 2.95
CA ALA A 55 5.34 4.85 1.70
C ALA A 55 6.12 3.88 0.80
N VAL A 56 7.07 3.14 1.38
CA VAL A 56 7.83 2.11 0.67
C VAL A 56 6.90 1.00 0.16
N SER A 57 6.01 0.49 1.01
CA SER A 57 5.05 -0.55 0.62
C SER A 57 4.16 -0.12 -0.55
N LEU A 58 3.61 1.08 -0.50
CA LEU A 58 2.77 1.64 -1.56
C LEU A 58 3.56 1.87 -2.86
N GLY A 59 4.81 2.32 -2.75
CA GLY A 59 5.73 2.44 -3.89
C GLY A 59 5.98 1.09 -4.57
N ILE A 60 6.30 0.05 -3.79
CA ILE A 60 6.50 -1.31 -4.31
C ILE A 60 5.21 -1.83 -4.98
N ASN A 61 4.06 -1.66 -4.33
CA ASN A 61 2.77 -2.05 -4.88
C ASN A 61 2.50 -1.38 -6.24
N HIS A 62 2.80 -0.08 -6.34
CA HIS A 62 2.64 0.66 -7.58
C HIS A 62 3.54 0.12 -8.70
N LEU A 63 4.80 -0.18 -8.40
CA LEU A 63 5.74 -0.77 -9.35
C LEU A 63 5.27 -2.15 -9.84
N ILE A 64 4.73 -2.98 -8.93
CA ILE A 64 4.16 -4.30 -9.27
C ILE A 64 3.00 -4.14 -10.25
N VAL A 65 2.07 -3.22 -9.99
CA VAL A 65 0.88 -3.00 -10.84
C VAL A 65 1.27 -2.39 -12.19
N MET A 66 2.25 -1.48 -12.22
CA MET A 66 2.81 -0.91 -13.45
C MET A 66 3.42 -1.96 -14.36
N ALA A 67 3.87 -3.08 -13.80
CA ALA A 67 4.43 -4.19 -14.57
C ALA A 67 3.38 -5.07 -15.27
N ARG A 68 2.07 -4.75 -15.15
CA ARG A 68 0.94 -5.42 -15.82
C ARG A 68 0.61 -4.74 -17.15
N ARG A 69 -0.01 -5.51 -18.05
CA ARG A 69 -0.53 -5.03 -19.34
C ARG A 69 -1.98 -5.51 -19.51
N PRO A 70 -3.00 -4.67 -19.28
CA PRO A 70 -2.95 -3.26 -18.87
C PRO A 70 -2.67 -3.06 -17.36
N PRO A 71 -2.12 -1.90 -16.93
CA PRO A 71 -1.83 -1.58 -15.52
C PRO A 71 -3.12 -1.21 -14.77
N VAL A 72 -3.89 -2.22 -14.37
CA VAL A 72 -5.15 -2.05 -13.64
C VAL A 72 -5.15 -2.82 -12.32
N LEU A 73 -5.75 -2.22 -11.31
CA LEU A 73 -6.04 -2.84 -10.02
C LEU A 73 -7.32 -3.67 -10.11
N THR A 74 -7.30 -4.87 -9.55
CA THR A 74 -8.50 -5.70 -9.38
C THR A 74 -9.40 -5.13 -8.30
N SER A 75 -10.68 -5.55 -8.26
CA SER A 75 -11.62 -5.09 -7.23
C SER A 75 -11.13 -5.42 -5.80
N GLY A 76 -10.53 -6.59 -5.59
CA GLY A 76 -9.94 -6.96 -4.30
C GLY A 76 -8.77 -6.06 -3.90
N GLU A 77 -7.90 -5.70 -4.85
CA GLU A 77 -6.77 -4.79 -4.61
C GLU A 77 -7.21 -3.37 -4.27
N LYS A 78 -8.29 -2.89 -4.89
CA LYS A 78 -8.91 -1.59 -4.56
C LYS A 78 -9.45 -1.58 -3.13
N ILE A 79 -10.11 -2.66 -2.71
CA ILE A 79 -10.60 -2.82 -1.33
C ILE A 79 -9.43 -2.83 -0.35
N LEU A 80 -8.39 -3.61 -0.62
CA LEU A 80 -7.19 -3.66 0.24
C LEU A 80 -6.54 -2.28 0.37
N LEU A 81 -6.42 -1.52 -0.72
CA LEU A 81 -5.90 -0.16 -0.70
C LEU A 81 -6.80 0.77 0.12
N GLY A 82 -8.13 0.65 -0.01
CA GLY A 82 -9.10 1.41 0.78
C GLY A 82 -9.01 1.12 2.28
N VAL A 83 -8.91 -0.17 2.66
CA VAL A 83 -8.71 -0.60 4.05
C VAL A 83 -7.39 -0.05 4.60
N GLN A 84 -6.31 -0.12 3.82
CA GLN A 84 -5.02 0.41 4.22
C GLN A 84 -5.08 1.92 4.43
N ALA A 85 -5.69 2.67 3.52
CA ALA A 85 -5.89 4.12 3.68
C ALA A 85 -6.72 4.46 4.93
N LEU A 86 -7.79 3.71 5.18
CA LEU A 86 -8.63 3.89 6.37
C LEU A 86 -7.84 3.65 7.66
N LEU A 87 -7.10 2.54 7.73
CA LEU A 87 -6.26 2.21 8.90
C LEU A 87 -5.21 3.29 9.17
N VAL A 88 -4.63 3.88 8.11
CA VAL A 88 -3.65 4.97 8.25
C VAL A 88 -4.31 6.22 8.82
N VAL A 89 -5.47 6.61 8.30
CA VAL A 89 -6.22 7.76 8.82
C VAL A 89 -6.56 7.55 10.29
N VAL A 90 -7.08 6.38 10.67
CA VAL A 90 -7.39 6.05 12.07
C VAL A 90 -6.13 6.08 12.95
N THR A 91 -5.02 5.54 12.46
CA THR A 91 -3.74 5.54 13.19
C THR A 91 -3.22 6.95 13.41
N VAL A 92 -3.27 7.81 12.39
CA VAL A 92 -2.83 9.22 12.52
C VAL A 92 -3.72 9.98 13.49
N LEU A 93 -5.05 9.85 13.37
CA LEU A 93 -5.99 10.54 14.26
C LEU A 93 -5.84 10.10 15.72
N THR A 94 -5.73 8.80 15.97
CA THR A 94 -5.52 8.28 17.34
C THR A 94 -4.14 8.62 17.89
N SER A 95 -3.14 8.88 17.04
CA SER A 95 -1.80 9.26 17.50
C SER A 95 -1.74 10.66 18.13
N LEU A 96 -2.74 11.50 17.86
CA LEU A 96 -2.85 12.84 18.44
C LEU A 96 -3.29 12.80 19.92
N ASP A 97 -3.85 11.68 20.37
CA ASP A 97 -4.25 11.48 21.76
C ASP A 97 -3.06 10.96 22.60
N PRO A 98 -2.56 11.71 23.59
CA PRO A 98 -1.48 11.28 24.48
C PRO A 98 -1.79 10.01 25.27
N ALA A 99 -3.07 9.71 25.54
CA ALA A 99 -3.50 8.56 26.33
C ALA A 99 -3.70 7.29 25.49
N ALA A 100 -3.72 7.39 24.16
CA ALA A 100 -4.14 6.31 23.28
C ALA A 100 -3.05 5.28 22.93
N LEU A 101 -2.08 5.01 23.82
CA LEU A 101 -1.02 4.01 23.60
C LEU A 101 -1.55 2.61 23.17
N ILE A 102 -2.74 2.23 23.66
CA ILE A 102 -3.41 0.97 23.31
C ILE A 102 -3.80 0.92 21.83
N GLY A 103 -4.13 2.07 21.23
CA GLY A 103 -4.47 2.18 19.81
C GLY A 103 -3.32 1.74 18.91
N GLY A 104 -2.11 2.23 19.17
CA GLY A 104 -0.91 1.88 18.40
C GLY A 104 -0.58 0.38 18.44
N PHE A 105 -0.70 -0.26 19.60
CA PHE A 105 -0.44 -1.69 19.76
C PHE A 105 -1.35 -2.57 18.89
N LEU A 106 -2.60 -2.16 18.66
CA LEU A 106 -3.52 -2.88 17.78
C LEU A 106 -3.38 -2.46 16.32
N LEU A 107 -3.26 -1.15 16.07
CA LEU A 107 -3.31 -0.59 14.73
C LEU A 107 -2.03 -0.82 13.92
N TRP A 108 -0.84 -0.80 14.54
CA TRP A 108 0.40 -1.02 13.79
C TRP A 108 0.52 -2.44 13.23
N PRO A 109 0.27 -3.52 14.01
CA PRO A 109 0.28 -4.87 13.45
C PRO A 109 -0.78 -5.06 12.35
N LEU A 110 -1.96 -4.46 12.51
CA LEU A 110 -3.01 -4.51 11.48
C LEU A 110 -2.58 -3.79 10.20
N LEU A 111 -1.93 -2.63 10.30
CA LEU A 111 -1.37 -1.90 9.17
C LEU A 111 -0.29 -2.71 8.45
N ILE A 112 0.62 -3.32 9.20
CA ILE A 112 1.66 -4.18 8.64
C ILE A 112 1.03 -5.38 7.93
N ALA A 113 0.08 -6.06 8.56
CA ALA A 113 -0.62 -7.18 7.96
C ALA A 113 -1.34 -6.77 6.68
N ALA A 114 -2.09 -5.66 6.69
CA ALA A 114 -2.76 -5.12 5.51
C ALA A 114 -1.78 -4.79 4.38
N ALA A 115 -0.64 -4.15 4.69
CA ALA A 115 0.40 -3.80 3.73
C ALA A 115 1.03 -5.05 3.08
N VAL A 116 1.37 -6.05 3.90
CA VAL A 116 1.91 -7.34 3.45
C VAL A 116 0.88 -8.07 2.59
N THR A 117 -0.37 -8.16 3.03
CA THR A 117 -1.46 -8.78 2.27
C THR A 117 -1.68 -8.09 0.93
N ALA A 118 -1.68 -6.75 0.89
CA ALA A 118 -1.80 -5.98 -0.35
C ALA A 118 -0.64 -6.31 -1.31
N CYS A 119 0.60 -6.29 -0.81
CA CYS A 119 1.78 -6.59 -1.62
C CYS A 119 1.76 -8.04 -2.17
N VAL A 120 1.51 -9.02 -1.30
CA VAL A 120 1.44 -10.43 -1.71
C VAL A 120 0.30 -10.66 -2.70
N THR A 121 -0.87 -10.06 -2.46
CA THR A 121 -2.02 -10.16 -3.37
C THR A 121 -1.67 -9.59 -4.73
N MET A 122 -1.14 -8.36 -4.78
CA MET A 122 -0.78 -7.70 -6.03
C MET A 122 0.34 -8.43 -6.77
N ALA A 123 1.32 -8.99 -6.06
CA ALA A 123 2.39 -9.80 -6.67
C ALA A 123 1.82 -11.09 -7.27
N ARG A 124 0.97 -11.81 -6.51
CA ARG A 124 0.35 -13.07 -6.96
C ARG A 124 -0.56 -12.86 -8.16
N THR A 125 -1.44 -11.88 -8.13
CA THR A 125 -2.34 -11.59 -9.25
C THR A 125 -1.56 -11.15 -10.49
N THR A 126 -0.49 -10.35 -10.31
CA THR A 126 0.42 -9.99 -11.43
C THR A 126 1.08 -11.21 -12.05
N LEU A 127 1.60 -12.13 -11.22
CA LEU A 127 2.22 -13.36 -11.70
C LEU A 127 1.22 -14.27 -12.40
N GLN A 128 0.00 -14.39 -11.87
CA GLN A 128 -1.08 -15.17 -12.50
C GLN A 128 -1.48 -14.58 -13.85
N MET A 129 -1.60 -13.26 -13.97
CA MET A 129 -1.89 -12.60 -15.26
C MET A 129 -0.79 -12.87 -16.28
N ARG A 130 0.49 -12.84 -15.85
CA ARG A 130 1.61 -13.21 -16.73
C ARG A 130 1.53 -14.68 -17.16
N ARG A 131 1.32 -15.61 -16.24
CA ARG A 131 1.23 -17.05 -16.56
C ARG A 131 0.02 -17.37 -17.45
N GLY A 132 -1.12 -16.74 -17.23
CA GLY A 132 -2.32 -16.90 -18.06
C GLY A 132 -2.14 -16.34 -19.47
N ALA A 133 -1.38 -15.26 -19.64
CA ALA A 133 -0.99 -14.76 -20.96
C ALA A 133 0.00 -15.68 -21.70
N TYR A 134 0.70 -16.56 -20.97
CA TYR A 134 1.65 -17.55 -21.48
C TYR A 134 1.09 -18.98 -21.50
N ALA A 135 -0.23 -19.18 -21.35
CA ALA A 135 -0.81 -20.51 -21.54
C ALA A 135 -0.35 -21.06 -22.92
N PRO A 136 0.21 -22.28 -22.97
CA PRO A 136 0.77 -22.81 -24.20
C PRO A 136 -0.32 -22.82 -25.27
N VAL A 137 -0.01 -22.28 -26.44
CA VAL A 137 -0.71 -22.60 -27.68
C VAL A 137 -0.53 -24.10 -27.87
N VAL A 138 -1.41 -24.90 -27.25
CA VAL A 138 -1.57 -26.30 -27.60
C VAL A 138 -2.20 -26.25 -28.97
N GLU A 139 -1.32 -26.36 -29.95
CA GLU A 139 -1.50 -26.59 -31.37
C GLU A 139 -2.81 -27.34 -31.64
N SER A 140 -3.87 -26.58 -31.87
CA SER A 140 -5.12 -27.12 -32.34
C SER A 140 -4.97 -27.44 -33.82
N GLY A 141 -4.82 -28.73 -34.11
CA GLY A 141 -5.32 -29.30 -35.34
C GLY A 141 -4.35 -29.39 -36.50
N VAL A 142 -3.62 -30.51 -36.56
CA VAL A 142 -3.50 -31.24 -37.83
C VAL A 142 -3.98 -32.67 -37.56
N SER A 143 -5.28 -32.89 -37.79
CA SER A 143 -5.82 -34.22 -38.02
C SER A 143 -5.59 -34.51 -39.51
N PRO A 144 -4.79 -35.53 -39.89
CA PRO A 144 -4.87 -36.04 -41.24
C PRO A 144 -6.16 -36.86 -41.32
N ALA A 145 -7.08 -36.42 -42.18
CA ALA A 145 -8.19 -37.23 -42.63
C ALA A 145 -8.09 -37.36 -44.16
N PRO A 146 -8.65 -38.40 -44.78
CA PRO A 146 -8.79 -39.80 -44.36
C PRO A 146 -7.76 -40.74 -45.01
#